data_AF-A0A090TB41-F1
#
_entry.id   AF-A0A090TB41-F1
#
_cell.length_a   1.000
_cell.length_b   1.000
_cell.length_c   1.000
_cell.angle_alpha   90.00
_cell.angle_beta   90.00
_cell.angle_gamma   90.00
#
_symmetry.space_group_name_H-M   'P 1'
#
loop_
_entity.id
_entity.type
_entity.pdbx_description
1 polymer ?
#
loop_
_entity_poly.entity_id
_entity_poly.type
_entity_poly.pdbx_seq_one_letter_code
_entity_poly.pdbx_strand_id
1 'polypeptide(L)' 'MVGQSSKALAQEIIERGIDTVLVTIDRLVLPERLCGERYTEHLITELPNNVDPCGEDGEFHTLVCNSKYFSHPIVIEPYR' A
#
# COMPACT_ATOMS: atom_id res chain seq x y z
N MET A 1 -5.19 12.87 6.35
CA MET A 1 -5.20 14.10 7.18
C MET A 1 -5.26 13.66 8.65
N VAL A 2 -4.72 14.47 9.58
CA VAL A 2 -4.77 14.14 11.00
C VAL A 2 -6.23 14.00 11.46
N GLY A 3 -6.56 12.87 12.10
CA GLY A 3 -7.89 12.60 12.67
C GLY A 3 -8.90 11.88 11.76
N GLN A 4 -8.52 11.49 10.54
CA GLN A 4 -9.33 10.61 9.69
C GLN A 4 -9.13 9.13 10.05
N SER A 5 -10.10 8.27 9.73
CA SER A 5 -9.92 6.82 9.86
C SER A 5 -8.97 6.29 8.79
N SER A 6 -8.16 5.30 9.13
CA SER A 6 -7.22 4.65 8.21
C SER A 6 -7.93 4.11 6.98
N LYS A 7 -9.13 3.55 7.13
CA LYS A 7 -9.94 3.08 5.99
C LYS A 7 -10.31 4.21 5.03
N ALA A 8 -10.70 5.39 5.52
CA ALA A 8 -11.02 6.52 4.66
C ALA A 8 -9.75 7.05 3.96
N LEU A 9 -8.63 7.11 4.68
CA LEU A 9 -7.35 7.56 4.13
C LEU A 9 -6.81 6.60 3.07
N ALA A 10 -6.92 5.29 3.30
CA ALA A 10 -6.58 4.23 2.36
C ALA A 10 -7.34 4.39 1.02
N GLN A 11 -8.65 4.65 1.09
CA GLN A 11 -9.46 4.92 -0.11
C GLN A 11 -9.04 6.22 -0.80
N GLU A 12 -8.79 7.27 -0.03
CA GLU A 12 -8.33 8.56 -0.56
C GLU A 12 -7.00 8.44 -1.34
N ILE A 13 -6.08 7.58 -0.91
CA ILE A 13 -4.82 7.29 -1.63
C ILE A 13 -5.11 6.73 -3.03
N ILE A 14 -6.03 5.77 -3.12
CA ILE A 14 -6.42 5.12 -4.38
C ILE A 14 -7.16 6.11 -5.29
N GLU A 15 -8.14 6.84 -4.75
CA GLU A 15 -8.92 7.84 -5.49
C GLU A 15 -8.04 8.97 -6.06
N ARG A 16 -6.97 9.34 -5.35
CA ARG A 16 -5.99 10.33 -5.80
C ARG A 16 -5.05 9.80 -6.89
N GLY A 17 -5.13 8.53 -7.25
CA GLY A 17 -4.26 7.90 -8.25
C GLY A 17 -2.81 7.82 -7.79
N ILE A 18 -2.57 7.67 -6.48
CA ILE A 18 -1.23 7.44 -5.94
C ILE A 18 -0.93 5.95 -6.11
N ASP A 19 -0.11 5.63 -7.11
CA ASP A 19 0.28 4.26 -7.42
C ASP A 19 1.43 3.84 -6.51
N THR A 20 1.21 2.82 -5.69
CA THR A 20 2.20 2.31 -4.74
C THR A 20 2.29 0.79 -4.75
N VAL A 21 3.43 0.29 -4.31
CA VAL A 21 3.74 -1.14 -4.16
C VAL A 21 4.13 -1.42 -2.72
N LEU A 22 3.69 -2.55 -2.16
CA LEU A 22 4.16 -3.03 -0.86
C LEU A 22 5.62 -3.50 -1.00
N VAL A 23 6.54 -2.89 -0.26
CA VAL A 23 7.98 -3.20 -0.32
C VAL A 23 8.48 -3.98 0.91
N THR A 24 7.73 -3.91 2.00
CA THR A 24 7.98 -4.71 3.20
C THR A 24 6.65 -5.15 3.78
N ILE A 25 6.65 -6.31 4.44
CA ILE A 25 5.52 -6.81 5.22
C ILE A 25 6.02 -7.40 6.53
N ASP A 26 5.20 -7.37 7.57
CA ASP A 26 5.34 -8.23 8.73
C ASP A 26 4.68 -9.60 8.45
N ARG A 27 5.52 -10.63 8.35
CA ARG A 27 5.10 -12.02 8.05
C ARG A 27 4.32 -12.66 9.19
N LEU A 28 4.31 -12.08 10.39
CA LEU A 28 3.49 -12.57 11.50
C LEU A 28 2.01 -12.30 11.30
N VAL A 29 1.67 -11.25 10.54
CA VAL A 29 0.29 -10.79 10.33
C VAL A 29 -0.14 -10.81 8.86
N LEU A 30 0.79 -10.77 7.90
CA LEU A 30 0.50 -10.77 6.47
C LEU A 30 1.16 -11.93 5.71
N PRO A 31 0.48 -12.49 4.70
CA PRO A 31 1.06 -13.55 3.86
C PRO A 31 2.16 -13.00 2.94
N GLU A 32 3.22 -13.80 2.75
CA GLU A 32 4.41 -13.43 1.95
C GLU A 32 4.09 -12.94 0.54
N ARG A 33 3.05 -13.50 -0.09
CA ARG A 33 2.63 -13.14 -1.44
C ARG A 33 2.24 -11.67 -1.61
N LEU A 34 1.90 -10.95 -0.54
CA LEU A 34 1.50 -9.54 -0.62
C LEU A 34 2.69 -8.60 -0.80
N CYS A 35 3.91 -9.05 -0.48
CA CYS A 35 5.10 -8.24 -0.78
C CYS A 35 5.30 -8.16 -2.29
N GLY A 36 5.40 -6.94 -2.83
CA GLY A 36 5.44 -6.66 -4.26
C GLY A 36 4.08 -6.38 -4.90
N GLU A 37 2.98 -6.59 -4.18
CA GLU A 37 1.64 -6.28 -4.70
C GLU A 37 1.36 -4.77 -4.73
N ARG A 38 0.47 -4.37 -5.65
CA ARG A 38 0.02 -2.99 -5.78
C ARG A 38 -1.00 -2.65 -4.70
N TYR A 39 -0.90 -1.45 -4.13
CA TYR A 39 -1.88 -0.95 -3.19
C TYR A 39 -3.17 -0.57 -3.91
N THR A 40 -4.15 -1.45 -3.86
CA THR A 40 -5.42 -1.36 -4.59
C THR A 40 -6.59 -1.65 -3.66
N GLU A 41 -7.82 -1.38 -4.11
CA GLU A 41 -9.02 -1.78 -3.36
C GLU A 41 -9.03 -3.28 -3.09
N HIS A 42 -8.63 -4.08 -4.07
CA HIS A 42 -8.52 -5.53 -3.93
C HIS A 42 -7.56 -5.91 -2.80
N LEU A 43 -6.35 -5.33 -2.77
CA LEU A 43 -5.40 -5.56 -1.69
C LEU A 43 -6.01 -5.23 -0.33
N ILE A 44 -6.66 -4.06 -0.19
CA ILE A 44 -7.30 -3.64 1.07
C ILE A 44 -8.35 -4.66 1.52
N THR A 45 -9.13 -5.21 0.58
CA THR A 45 -10.13 -6.25 0.92
C THR A 45 -9.52 -7.59 1.29
N GLU A 46 -8.28 -7.87 0.88
CA GLU A 46 -7.55 -9.08 1.27
C GLU A 46 -6.82 -8.96 2.61
N LEU A 47 -6.71 -7.74 3.19
CA LEU A 47 -6.07 -7.55 4.48
C LEU A 47 -6.88 -8.24 5.59
N PRO A 48 -6.20 -8.91 6.55
CA PRO A 48 -6.84 -9.41 7.75
C PRO A 48 -7.54 -8.29 8.52
N ASN A 49 -8.64 -8.61 9.20
CA ASN A 49 -9.45 -7.62 9.94
C ASN A 49 -8.67 -6.84 11.03
N ASN A 50 -7.54 -7.39 11.49
CA ASN A 50 -6.70 -6.81 12.54
C ASN A 50 -5.48 -6.04 11.99
N VAL A 51 -5.39 -5.84 10.67
CA VAL A 51 -4.33 -5.07 10.03
C VAL A 51 -4.86 -3.68 9.68
N ASP A 52 -4.12 -2.65 10.05
CA ASP A 52 -4.44 -1.29 9.65
C ASP A 52 -4.20 -1.13 8.12
N PRO A 53 -5.19 -0.65 7.36
CA PRO A 53 -5.06 -0.53 5.90
C PRO A 53 -4.05 0.52 5.46
N CYS A 54 -3.58 1.39 6.35
CA CYS A 54 -2.48 2.32 6.11
C CYS A 54 -1.12 1.80 6.63
N GLY A 55 -1.09 0.64 7.29
CA GLY A 55 0.13 0.03 7.85
C GLY A 55 0.71 0.82 9.04
N GLU A 56 -0.13 1.53 9.80
CA GLU A 56 0.29 2.42 10.87
C GLU A 56 0.99 1.70 12.04
N ASP A 57 0.70 0.41 12.25
CA ASP A 57 1.29 -0.41 13.31
C ASP A 57 2.51 -1.22 12.83
N GLY A 58 3.02 -0.94 11.63
CA GLY A 58 4.22 -1.56 11.06
C GLY A 58 3.98 -2.84 10.28
N GLU A 59 2.73 -3.13 9.91
CA GLU A 59 2.35 -4.36 9.19
C GLU A 59 2.94 -4.39 7.79
N PHE A 60 3.10 -3.24 7.14
CA PHE A 60 3.76 -3.12 5.84
C PHE A 60 4.23 -1.68 5.57
N HIS A 61 5.13 -1.54 4.61
CA HIS A 61 5.46 -0.24 4.03
C HIS A 61 5.29 -0.27 2.52
N THR A 62 4.95 0.89 1.95
CA THR A 62 4.78 1.05 0.52
C THR A 62 5.81 1.99 -0.07
N LEU A 63 6.08 1.81 -1.36
CA LEU A 63 6.85 2.73 -2.19
C LEU A 63 5.90 3.36 -3.21
N VAL A 64 5.84 4.69 -3.22
CA VAL A 64 5.10 5.44 -4.27
C VAL A 64 5.89 5.36 -5.58
N CYS A 65 5.29 4.69 -6.56
CA CYS A 65 5.87 4.48 -7.89
C CYS A 65 5.42 5.57 -8.87
N ASN A 66 4.19 6.07 -8.73
CA ASN A 66 3.69 7.16 -9.56
C ASN A 66 2.65 8.00 -8.81
N SER A 67 2.58 9.29 -9.17
CA SER A 67 1.52 10.19 -8.74
C SER A 67 1.46 11.37 -9.70
N LYS A 68 0.41 12.21 -9.60
CA LYS A 68 0.28 13.43 -10.41
C LYS A 68 1.44 14.42 -10.33
N TYR A 69 2.34 14.26 -9.34
CA TYR A 69 3.50 15.12 -9.14
C TYR A 69 4.79 14.55 -9.74
N PHE A 70 4.77 13.31 -10.24
CA PHE A 70 5.93 12.70 -10.88
C PHE A 70 5.97 13.12 -12.35
N SER A 71 7.12 13.61 -12.82
CA SER A 71 7.32 13.86 -14.26
C SER A 71 7.34 12.55 -15.06
N HIS A 72 7.79 11.46 -14.44
CA HIS A 72 7.79 10.10 -14.99
C HIS A 72 7.61 9.08 -13.86
N PRO A 73 6.93 7.94 -14.09
CA PRO A 73 6.79 6.88 -13.09
C PRO A 73 8.13 6.18 -12.81
N ILE A 74 8.27 5.64 -11.60
CA ILE A 74 9.33 4.70 -11.24
C ILE A 74 8.91 3.30 -11.70
N VAL A 75 9.70 2.70 -12.60
CA VAL A 75 9.49 1.33 -13.06
C VAL A 75 10.20 0.38 -12.10
N ILE A 76 9.43 -0.50 -11.47
CA ILE A 76 9.96 -1.59 -10.64
C ILE A 76 10.36 -2.74 -11.56
N GLU A 77 11.61 -3.14 -11.52
CA GLU A 77 12.08 -4.35 -12.18
C GLU A 77 12.08 -5.54 -11.20
N PRO A 78 11.61 -6.72 -11.62
CA PRO A 78 11.70 -7.91 -10.80
C PRO A 78 13.16 -8.30 -10.56
N TYR A 79 13.47 -8.68 -9.33
CA TYR A 79 14.77 -9.23 -8.97
C TYR A 79 15.01 -10.55 -9.72
N ARG A 80 16.18 -10.69 -10.35
CA ARG A 80 16.59 -11.91 -11.09
C ARG A 80 17.38 -12.86 -10.20
#